data_AF-A0A3R7IM74-F1
#
_entry.id   AF-A0A3R7IM74-F1
#
_cell.length_a   1.000
_cell.length_b   1.000
_cell.length_c   1.000
_cell.angle_alpha   90.00
_cell.angle_beta   90.00
_cell.angle_gamma   90.00
#
_symmetry.space_group_name_H-M   'P 1'
#
loop_
_entity.id
_entity.type
_entity.pdbx_description
1 polymer ?
#
loop_
_entity_poly.entity_id
_entity_poly.type
_entity_poly.pdbx_seq_one_letter_code
_entity_poly.pdbx_strand_id
1 'polypeptide(L)' 'MKLDKKQKEILLEIIDNLLNEILGDATTEIIYNYLEEKCKIKKQEIPYKMEEFKAELNKIFGDASMMIEEKIKKALPKKR' A
#
# COMPACT_ATOMS: atom_id res chain seq x y z
N MET A 1 18.38 2.67 -5.13
CA MET A 1 18.26 1.23 -5.49
C MET A 1 16.98 1.06 -6.29
N LYS A 2 17.02 0.54 -7.52
CA LYS A 2 15.81 0.31 -8.33
C LYS A 2 15.30 -1.09 -7.99
N LEU A 3 14.10 -1.21 -7.40
CA LEU A 3 13.39 -2.49 -7.39
C LEU A 3 13.14 -2.90 -8.86
N ASP A 4 13.46 -4.13 -9.22
CA ASP A 4 13.12 -4.68 -10.53
C ASP A 4 11.60 -4.79 -10.69
N LYS A 5 11.08 -4.70 -11.92
CA LYS A 5 9.62 -4.69 -12.20
C LYS A 5 8.88 -5.83 -11.49
N LYS A 6 9.48 -7.03 -11.49
CA LYS A 6 8.95 -8.22 -10.82
C LYS A 6 8.84 -8.07 -9.30
N GLN A 7 9.81 -7.42 -8.64
CA GLN A 7 9.76 -7.17 -7.20
C GLN A 7 8.64 -6.20 -6.82
N LYS A 8 8.29 -5.27 -7.73
CA LYS A 8 7.21 -4.31 -7.50
C LYS A 8 5.83 -4.91 -7.72
N GLU A 9 5.69 -5.80 -8.69
CA GLU A 9 4.45 -6.57 -8.89
C GLU A 9 4.18 -7.44 -7.66
N ILE A 10 5.20 -8.14 -7.15
CA ILE A 10 5.11 -8.91 -5.91
C ILE A 10 4.76 -8.01 -4.73
N LEU A 11 5.41 -6.84 -4.60
CA LEU A 11 5.10 -5.91 -3.52
C LEU A 11 3.67 -5.39 -3.59
N LEU A 12 3.18 -5.08 -4.79
CA LEU A 12 1.81 -4.62 -4.98
C LEU A 12 0.80 -5.70 -4.59
N GLU A 13 1.04 -6.95 -5.02
CA GLU A 13 0.22 -8.10 -4.66
C GLU A 13 0.18 -8.32 -3.14
N ILE A 14 1.34 -8.20 -2.48
CA ILE A 14 1.44 -8.28 -1.02
C ILE A 14 0.62 -7.19 -0.34
N ILE A 15 0.72 -5.93 -0.80
CA ILE A 15 -0.05 -4.82 -0.23
C ILE A 15 -1.55 -5.05 -0.45
N ASP A 16 -1.93 -5.52 -1.63
CA ASP A 16 -3.33 -5.79 -2.00
C ASP A 16 -3.95 -6.85 -1.09
N ASN A 17 -3.29 -7.99 -0.96
CA ASN A 17 -3.74 -9.08 -0.08
C ASN A 17 -3.83 -8.61 1.37
N LEU A 18 -2.86 -7.84 1.84
CA LEU A 18 -2.81 -7.34 3.22
C LEU A 18 -3.93 -6.35 3.51
N LEU A 19 -4.26 -5.45 2.59
CA LEU A 19 -5.38 -4.53 2.75
C LEU A 19 -6.71 -5.29 2.73
N ASN A 20 -6.88 -6.25 1.80
CA ASN A 20 -8.08 -7.09 1.74
C ASN A 20 -8.26 -7.91 3.02
N GLU A 21 -7.20 -8.46 3.59
CA GLU A 21 -7.26 -9.19 4.86
C GLU A 21 -7.64 -8.31 6.06
N ILE A 22 -7.24 -7.04 6.07
CA ILE A 22 -7.50 -6.13 7.20
C ILE A 22 -8.85 -5.44 7.07
N LEU A 23 -9.21 -5.00 5.87
CA LEU A 23 -10.30 -4.06 5.62
C LEU A 23 -11.46 -4.68 4.81
N GLY A 24 -11.22 -5.82 4.16
CA GLY A 24 -12.13 -6.45 3.21
C GLY A 24 -12.02 -5.84 1.81
N ASP A 25 -12.34 -6.64 0.79
CA ASP A 25 -12.17 -6.31 -0.63
C ASP A 25 -12.84 -4.98 -1.02
N ALA A 26 -14.09 -4.77 -0.57
CA ALA A 26 -14.84 -3.55 -0.89
C ALA A 26 -14.17 -2.29 -0.32
N THR A 27 -13.68 -2.35 0.92
CA THR A 27 -13.01 -1.21 1.56
C THR A 27 -11.67 -0.92 0.89
N THR A 28 -10.92 -1.96 0.54
CA THR A 28 -9.66 -1.83 -0.19
C THR A 28 -9.86 -1.14 -1.54
N GLU A 29 -10.88 -1.51 -2.29
CA GLU A 29 -11.21 -0.88 -3.57
C GLU A 29 -11.57 0.60 -3.41
N ILE A 30 -12.34 0.95 -2.38
CA ILE A 30 -12.67 2.35 -2.06
C ILE A 30 -11.40 3.16 -1.77
N ILE A 31 -10.43 2.59 -1.07
CA ILE A 31 -9.15 3.26 -0.77
C ILE A 31 -8.35 3.50 -2.04
N TYR A 32 -8.25 2.51 -2.92
CA TYR A 32 -7.55 2.71 -4.19
C TYR A 32 -8.22 3.77 -5.06
N ASN A 33 -9.55 3.78 -5.11
CA ASN A 33 -10.31 4.80 -5.83
C ASN A 33 -10.04 6.19 -5.22
N TYR A 34 -10.07 6.31 -3.89
CA TYR A 34 -9.72 7.56 -3.19
C TYR A 34 -8.31 8.02 -3.55
N LEU A 35 -7.31 7.13 -3.51
CA LEU A 35 -5.91 7.45 -3.83
C LEU A 35 -5.74 7.89 -5.29
N GLU A 36 -6.43 7.25 -6.22
CA GLU A 36 -6.36 7.61 -7.64
C GLU A 36 -7.06 8.95 -7.91
N GLU A 37 -8.26 9.15 -7.38
CA GLU A 37 -9.07 10.33 -7.64
C GLU A 37 -8.53 11.58 -6.93
N LYS A 38 -8.24 11.46 -5.62
CA LYS A 38 -7.87 12.57 -4.75
C LYS A 38 -6.37 12.82 -4.69
N CYS A 39 -5.56 11.75 -4.68
CA CYS A 39 -4.12 11.84 -4.46
C CYS A 39 -3.31 11.68 -5.76
N LYS A 40 -3.96 11.32 -6.87
CA LYS A 40 -3.33 11.02 -8.17
C LYS A 40 -2.24 9.93 -8.04
N ILE A 41 -2.48 8.96 -7.16
CA ILE A 41 -1.65 7.78 -6.96
C ILE A 41 -2.41 6.58 -7.51
N LYS A 42 -1.97 6.04 -8.66
CA LYS A 42 -2.54 4.79 -9.17
C LYS A 42 -2.07 3.61 -8.33
N LYS A 43 -2.88 2.55 -8.27
CA LYS A 43 -2.51 1.28 -7.60
C LYS A 43 -1.11 0.78 -8.01
N GLN A 44 -0.78 0.83 -9.29
CA GLN A 44 0.54 0.42 -9.82
C GLN A 44 1.71 1.33 -9.41
N GLU A 45 1.42 2.57 -9.00
CA GLU A 45 2.42 3.54 -8.52
C GLU A 45 2.70 3.39 -7.03
N ILE A 46 1.86 2.70 -6.25
CA ILE A 46 2.03 2.52 -4.80
C ILE A 46 3.44 2.01 -4.45
N PRO A 47 4.00 0.97 -5.12
CA PRO A 47 5.37 0.52 -4.85
C PRO A 47 6.46 1.59 -5.08
N TYR A 48 6.17 2.62 -5.88
CA TYR A 48 7.08 3.73 -6.17
C TYR A 48 6.86 4.92 -5.24
N LYS A 49 5.62 5.10 -4.77
CA LYS A 49 5.17 6.22 -3.93
C LYS A 49 4.80 5.75 -2.53
N MET A 50 5.59 4.84 -1.97
CA MET A 50 5.29 4.20 -0.68
C MET A 50 5.17 5.19 0.48
N GLU A 51 5.97 6.26 0.49
CA GLU A 51 5.88 7.29 1.53
C GLU A 51 4.59 8.10 1.43
N GLU A 52 4.21 8.49 0.20
CA GLU A 52 2.95 9.20 -0.06
C GLU A 52 1.75 8.31 0.29
N PHE A 53 1.78 7.04 -0.11
CA PHE A 53 0.74 6.06 0.22
C PHE A 53 0.54 5.90 1.74
N LYS A 54 1.63 5.79 2.51
CA LYS A 54 1.56 5.71 3.98
C LYS A 54 1.00 7.00 4.60
N ALA A 55 1.41 8.15 4.09
CA ALA A 55 0.90 9.44 4.57
C ALA A 55 -0.62 9.55 4.33
N GLU A 56 -1.13 9.10 3.19
CA GLU A 56 -2.56 9.07 2.91
C GLU A 56 -3.31 8.04 3.78
N LEU A 57 -2.74 6.86 4.01
CA LEU A 57 -3.32 5.90 4.96
C LEU A 57 -3.42 6.48 6.37
N ASN A 58 -2.41 7.21 6.85
CA ASN A 58 -2.46 7.88 8.15
C ASN A 58 -3.54 8.97 8.17
N LYS A 59 -3.75 9.71 7.08
CA LYS A 59 -4.87 10.67 6.99
C LYS A 59 -6.24 10.00 7.07
N ILE A 60 -6.40 8.80 6.50
CA ILE A 60 -7.66 8.06 6.48
C ILE A 60 -7.93 7.36 7.84
N PHE A 61 -6.91 6.69 8.39
CA PHE A 61 -7.05 5.79 9.53
C PHE A 61 -6.48 6.34 10.85
N GLY A 62 -5.78 7.47 10.82
CA GLY A 62 -5.04 8.00 11.97
C GLY A 62 -4.05 6.97 12.51
N ASP A 63 -3.99 6.86 13.84
CA ASP A 63 -3.08 5.93 14.54
C ASP A 63 -3.29 4.46 14.14
N ALA A 64 -4.48 4.09 13.64
CA ALA A 64 -4.74 2.73 13.15
C ALA A 64 -3.95 2.39 11.86
N SER A 65 -3.43 3.38 11.13
CA SER A 65 -2.55 3.15 9.98
C SER A 65 -1.25 2.49 10.39
N MET A 66 -0.79 2.67 11.63
CA MET A 66 0.47 2.13 12.14
C MET A 66 0.51 0.60 12.04
N MET A 67 -0.63 -0.07 12.29
CA MET A 67 -0.73 -1.53 12.15
C MET A 67 -0.56 -1.97 10.69
N ILE A 68 -1.15 -1.24 9.75
CA ILE A 68 -1.03 -1.49 8.31
C ILE A 68 0.42 -1.27 7.86
N GLU A 69 1.03 -0.17 8.28
CA GLU A 69 2.42 0.16 7.97
C GLU A 69 3.41 -0.87 8.51
N GLU A 70 3.19 -1.38 9.72
CA GLU A 70 4.01 -2.43 10.30
C GLU A 70 3.93 -3.72 9.48
N LYS A 71 2.73 -4.15 9.10
CA LYS A 71 2.57 -5.38 8.30
C LYS A 71 3.22 -5.22 6.93
N ILE A 72 3.05 -4.06 6.27
CA ILE A 72 3.68 -3.77 4.99
C ILE A 72 5.22 -3.80 5.13
N LYS A 73 5.77 -3.22 6.21
CA LYS A 73 7.21 -3.24 6.48
C LYS A 73 7.75 -4.65 6.71
N LYS A 74 6.97 -5.53 7.35
CA LYS A 74 7.31 -6.95 7.56
C LYS A 74 7.24 -7.75 6.27
N ALA A 75 6.32 -7.40 5.38
CA ALA A 75 6.08 -8.10 4.13
C ALA A 75 7.02 -7.65 2.99
N LEU A 76 7.64 -6.48 3.11
CA LEU A 76 8.73 -6.08 2.23
C LEU A 76 9.87 -7.11 2.32
N PRO A 77 10.28 -7.75 1.21
CA PRO A 77 11.38 -8.68 1.23
C PRO A 77 12.62 -7.95 1.73
N LYS A 78 13.11 -8.35 2.91
CA LYS A 78 14.39 -7.85 3.43
C LYS A 78 15.43 -8.16 2.37
N LYS A 79 16.07 -7.12 1.83
CA LYS A 79 17.29 -7.27 1.05
C LYS A 79 18.23 -8.18 1.84
N ARG A 80 18.45 -9.39 1.35
CA ARG A 80 19.60 -10.22 1.71
C ARG A 80 20.68 -10.01 0.66
#